data_AF-A0A934EL68-F1
#
_entry.id   AF-A0A934EL68-F1
#
_cell.length_a   1.000
_cell.length_b   1.000
_cell.length_c   1.000
_cell.angle_alpha   90.00
_cell.angle_beta   90.00
_cell.angle_gamma   90.00
#
_symmetry.space_group_name_H-M   'P 1'
#
loop_
_entity.id
_entity.type
_entity.pdbx_description
1 polymer ?
#
loop_
_entity_poly.entity_id
_entity_poly.type
_entity_poly.pdbx_seq_one_letter_code
_entity_poly.pdbx_strand_id
1 'polypeptide(L)'
;VTFDNFFARLVGPSRDGNYWILDLDPDYQTALVGTPDRRYLWMLSRSPHLDEATYQRVVRKAQQLGFPVSDFIRAKRSSSM
;
A
#
# COMPACT_ATOMS: atom_id res chain seq x y z
N VAL A 1 12.10 18.19 6.47
CA VAL A 1 10.72 18.66 6.24
C VAL A 1 9.90 18.21 7.43
N THR A 2 9.52 19.13 8.32
CA THR A 2 8.63 18.85 9.45
C THR A 2 7.21 19.25 9.04
N PHE A 3 6.29 18.30 9.05
CA PHE A 3 4.88 18.55 8.79
C PHE A 3 4.19 18.77 10.14
N ASP A 4 3.45 19.88 10.28
CA ASP A 4 2.64 20.16 11.46
C ASP A 4 1.43 19.21 11.50
N ASN A 5 1.50 18.22 12.40
CA ASN A 5 0.54 17.13 12.47
C ASN A 5 -0.55 17.43 13.52
N PHE A 6 -1.50 18.31 13.18
CA PHE A 6 -2.66 18.68 14.02
C PHE A 6 -3.42 17.45 14.57
N PHE A 7 -3.46 16.36 13.80
CA PHE A 7 -4.15 15.12 14.14
C PHE A 7 -3.47 14.31 15.27
N ALA A 8 -2.15 14.41 15.46
CA ALA A 8 -1.41 13.66 16.48
C ALA A 8 -1.78 14.07 17.92
N ARG A 9 -2.32 15.29 18.10
CA ARG A 9 -2.81 15.78 19.39
C ARG A 9 -4.17 15.19 19.79
N LEU A 10 -4.96 14.69 18.83
CA LEU A 10 -6.32 14.20 19.08
C LEU A 10 -6.36 12.70 19.41
N VAL A 11 -5.36 11.92 18.98
CA VAL A 11 -5.40 10.43 19.04
C VAL A 11 -4.20 9.81 19.78
N GLY A 12 -3.33 10.63 20.38
CA GLY A 12 -2.07 10.20 20.99
C GLY A 12 -1.04 9.75 19.94
N PRO A 13 0.26 9.62 20.31
CA PRO A 13 1.24 9.07 19.40
C PRO A 13 0.92 7.59 19.21
N SER A 14 0.29 7.24 18.10
CA SER A 14 0.22 5.85 17.65
C SER A 14 1.66 5.40 17.43
N ARG A 15 2.20 4.67 18.41
CA ARG A 15 3.54 4.05 18.36
C ARG A 15 3.67 2.98 17.27
N ASP A 16 2.58 2.69 16.58
CA ASP A 16 2.45 1.61 15.61
C ASP A 16 2.35 2.18 14.19
N GLY A 17 3.40 2.88 13.75
CA GLY A 17 3.64 3.19 12.34
C GLY A 17 4.12 1.94 11.57
N ASN A 18 3.42 0.82 11.73
CA ASN A 18 3.84 -0.46 11.16
C ASN A 18 3.66 -0.41 9.63
N TYR A 19 4.74 -0.05 8.94
CA TYR A 19 4.79 0.09 7.49
C TYR A 19 5.77 -0.93 6.92
N TRP A 20 5.29 -2.13 6.64
CA TRP A 20 6.16 -3.25 6.25
C TRP A 20 6.12 -3.44 4.75
N ILE A 21 7.30 -3.45 4.10
CA ILE A 21 7.42 -3.82 2.69
C ILE A 21 7.33 -5.34 2.60
N LEU A 22 6.24 -5.83 2.01
CA LEU A 22 5.90 -7.24 1.88
C LEU A 22 6.36 -7.83 0.55
N ASP A 23 6.43 -6.98 -0.48
CA ASP A 23 6.92 -7.31 -1.82
C ASP A 23 7.49 -6.03 -2.45
N LEU A 24 8.59 -6.18 -3.17
CA LEU A 24 9.24 -5.10 -3.89
C LEU A 24 9.72 -5.64 -5.23
N ASP A 25 9.29 -4.97 -6.29
CA ASP A 25 9.74 -5.25 -7.64
C ASP A 25 11.24 -4.91 -7.82
N PRO A 26 12.03 -5.67 -8.60
CA PRO A 26 13.47 -5.43 -8.76
C PRO A 26 13.82 -4.02 -9.26
N ASP A 27 12.96 -3.44 -10.10
CA ASP A 27 13.14 -2.10 -10.65
C ASP A 27 12.45 -1.01 -9.81
N TYR A 28 11.97 -1.36 -8.60
CA TYR A 28 11.30 -0.47 -7.65
C TYR A 28 10.08 0.25 -8.24
N GLN A 29 9.45 -0.33 -9.27
CA GLN A 29 8.27 0.24 -9.91
C GLN A 29 7.01 0.03 -9.08
N THR A 30 6.95 -1.08 -8.34
CA THR A 30 5.82 -1.43 -7.47
C THR A 30 6.29 -1.91 -6.11
N ALA A 31 5.50 -1.60 -5.08
CA ALA A 31 5.71 -2.10 -3.73
C ALA A 31 4.37 -2.50 -3.10
N LEU A 32 4.37 -3.63 -2.41
CA LEU A 32 3.27 -4.06 -1.56
C LEU A 32 3.63 -3.74 -0.11
N VAL A 33 2.76 -2.99 0.56
CA VAL A 33 2.97 -2.59 1.94
C VAL A 33 1.78 -3.03 2.78
N GLY A 34 2.01 -3.53 3.98
CA GLY A 34 0.92 -3.79 4.92
C GLY A 34 1.35 -3.72 6.37
N THR A 35 0.39 -4.05 7.24
CA THR A 35 0.58 -4.16 8.69
C THR A 35 0.66 -5.64 9.12
N PRO A 36 1.36 -5.96 10.22
CA PRO A 36 1.52 -7.35 10.69
C PRO A 36 0.19 -8.02 11.09
N ASP A 37 -0.79 -7.23 11.51
CA ASP A 37 -2.15 -7.69 11.85
C ASP A 37 -3.03 -7.94 10.62
N ARG A 38 -2.51 -7.70 9.40
CA ARG A 38 -3.18 -7.88 8.11
C ARG A 38 -4.44 -7.05 7.90
N ARG A 39 -4.67 -6.03 8.73
CA ARG A 39 -5.84 -5.15 8.62
C ARG A 39 -5.67 -4.10 7.53
N TYR A 40 -4.43 -3.72 7.22
CA TYR A 40 -4.14 -2.70 6.23
C TYR A 40 -3.17 -3.19 5.16
N LEU A 41 -3.47 -2.87 3.91
CA LEU A 41 -2.69 -3.24 2.74
C LEU A 41 -2.74 -2.11 1.71
N TRP A 42 -1.59 -1.77 1.14
CA TRP A 42 -1.45 -0.78 0.09
C TRP A 42 -0.55 -1.32 -1.02
N MET A 43 -0.98 -1.12 -2.27
CA MET A 43 -0.13 -1.26 -3.44
C MET A 43 0.30 0.12 -3.90
N LEU A 44 1.61 0.35 -3.93
CA LEU A 44 2.21 1.57 -4.43
C LEU A 44 2.78 1.31 -5.82
N SER A 45 2.65 2.30 -6.69
CA SER A 45 3.21 2.28 -8.04
C SER A 45 3.80 3.63 -8.40
N ARG A 46 4.94 3.62 -9.09
CA ARG A 46 5.54 4.83 -9.68
C ARG A 46 4.76 5.34 -10.89
N SER A 47 4.09 4.43 -11.61
CA SER A 47 3.19 4.76 -12.71
C SER A 47 1.74 4.89 -12.23
N PRO A 48 0.96 5.87 -12.72
CA PRO A 48 -0.47 5.97 -12.43
C PRO A 48 -1.29 4.79 -13.01
N HIS A 49 -0.77 4.14 -14.06
CA HIS A 49 -1.39 3.00 -14.70
C HIS A 49 -0.50 1.77 -14.56
N LEU A 50 -1.03 0.76 -13.87
CA LEU A 50 -0.43 -0.58 -13.82
C LEU A 50 -1.03 -1.44 -14.93
N ASP A 51 -0.18 -2.22 -15.60
CA ASP A 51 -0.66 -3.32 -16.42
C ASP A 51 -1.33 -4.40 -15.54
N GLU A 52 -2.23 -5.16 -16.16
CA GLU A 52 -3.03 -6.15 -15.44
C GLU A 52 -2.19 -7.32 -14.93
N ALA A 53 -1.10 -7.69 -15.63
CA ALA A 53 -0.26 -8.79 -15.21
C ALA A 53 0.50 -8.46 -13.91
N THR A 54 1.05 -7.25 -13.81
CA THR A 54 1.69 -6.75 -12.60
C THR A 54 0.69 -6.64 -11.45
N TYR A 55 -0.52 -6.13 -11.70
CA TYR A 55 -1.56 -6.03 -10.68
C TYR A 55 -1.90 -7.41 -10.10
N GLN A 56 -2.16 -8.38 -10.98
CA GLN A 56 -2.49 -9.75 -10.58
C GLN A 56 -1.33 -10.44 -9.85
N ARG A 57 -0.07 -10.17 -10.23
CA ARG A 57 1.11 -10.66 -9.52
C ARG A 57 1.11 -10.20 -8.06
N VAL A 58 0.89 -8.91 -7.83
CA VAL A 58 0.91 -8.33 -6.48
C VAL A 58 -0.31 -8.77 -5.65
N VAL A 59 -1.50 -8.87 -6.27
CA VAL A 59 -2.70 -9.39 -5.59
C VAL A 59 -2.51 -10.84 -5.15
N ARG A 60 -1.95 -11.70 -6.02
CA ARG A 60 -1.62 -13.09 -5.65
C ARG A 60 -0.64 -13.14 -4.48
N LYS A 61 0.36 -12.27 -4.46
CA LYS A 61 1.31 -12.17 -3.35
C LYS A 61 0.60 -11.80 -2.04
N ALA A 62 -0.30 -10.82 -2.07
CA ALA A 62 -1.10 -10.45 -0.91
C ALA A 62 -1.99 -11.62 -0.40
N GLN A 63 -2.61 -12.37 -1.32
CA GLN A 63 -3.39 -13.58 -0.98
C GLN A 63 -2.53 -14.64 -0.27
N GLN A 64 -1.34 -14.92 -0.80
CA GLN A 64 -0.40 -15.88 -0.20
C GLN A 64 0.04 -15.47 1.21
N LEU A 65 0.09 -14.17 1.48
CA LEU A 65 0.42 -13.60 2.80
C LEU A 65 -0.79 -13.58 3.76
N GLY A 66 -1.97 -14.03 3.31
CA GLY A 66 -3.18 -14.15 4.12
C GLY A 66 -3.97 -12.85 4.28
N PHE A 67 -3.79 -11.88 3.39
CA PHE A 67 -4.61 -10.66 3.36
C PHE A 67 -5.96 -10.90 2.68
N PRO A 68 -7.05 -10.29 3.17
CA PRO A 68 -8.37 -10.35 2.54
C PRO A 68 -8.43 -9.45 1.29
N VAL A 69 -7.93 -9.93 0.16
CA VAL A 69 -7.87 -9.12 -1.07
C VAL A 69 -9.24 -8.85 -1.73
N SER A 70 -10.31 -9.50 -1.26
CA SER A 70 -11.68 -9.21 -1.71
C SER A 70 -12.06 -7.76 -1.48
N ASP A 71 -11.47 -7.16 -0.45
CA ASP A 71 -11.75 -5.79 -0.01
C ASP A 71 -10.78 -4.78 -0.66
N PHE A 72 -9.95 -5.25 -1.59
CA PHE A 72 -8.90 -4.43 -2.18
C PHE A 72 -9.47 -3.45 -3.20
N ILE A 73 -9.48 -2.17 -2.84
CA ILE A 73 -10.03 -1.10 -3.66
C ILE A 73 -8.98 -0.60 -4.65
N ARG A 74 -9.27 -0.71 -5.95
CA ARG A 74 -8.45 -0.11 -7.01
C ARG A 74 -8.72 1.40 -7.06
N ALA A 75 -7.77 2.19 -6.61
CA ALA A 75 -7.86 3.65 -6.68
C ALA A 75 -7.96 4.10 -8.14
N LYS A 76 -9.00 4.87 -8.47
CA LYS A 76 -9.11 5.55 -9.77
C LYS A 76 -8.18 6.76 -9.74
N ARG A 77 -7.10 6.72 -10.52
CA ARG A 77 -6.22 7.88 -10.72
C ARG A 77 -6.59 8.56 -12.02
N SER A 78 -6.89 9.87 -11.97
CA SER A 78 -6.95 10.70 -13.16
C SER A 78 -5.53 10.94 -13.64
N SER A 79 -5.27 10.71 -14.92
CA SER A 79 -4.08 11.23 -15.59
C SER A 79 -4.16 12.75 -15.52
N SER A 80 -3.19 13.39 -14.87
CA SER A 80 -2.99 14.83 -15.02
C SER A 80 -2.60 15.06 -16.47
N MET A 81 -3.47 15.72 -17.24
CA MET A 81 -3.12 16.25 -18.57
C MET A 81 -2.12 17.38 -18.43
#